data_AF-A0A815RIX2-F1
#
_entry.id   AF-A0A815RIX2-F1
#
_cell.length_a   1.000
_cell.length_b   1.000
_cell.length_c   1.000
_cell.angle_alpha   90.00
_cell.angle_beta   90.00
_cell.angle_gamma   90.00
#
_symmetry.space_group_name_H-M   'P 1'
#
loop_
_entity.id
_entity.type
_entity.pdbx_description
1 polymer ?
#
loop_
_entity_poly.entity_id
_entity_poly.type
_entity_poly.pdbx_seq_one_letter_code
_entity_poly.pdbx_strand_id
1 'polypeptide(L)'
;MDRSQNWFLVLNILFMFPYIQALNLTVECWNLVEISLNAAGNYSRPYIDVDDLRATLVSSTGISMTMPGFWDGGQTWKIRFAPIVDGI
;
A
#
# COMPACT_ATOMS: atom_id res chain seq x y z
N MET A 1 47.48 20.93 20.67
CA MET A 1 46.89 19.59 20.82
C MET A 1 45.39 19.73 20.62
N ASP A 2 44.91 18.98 19.64
CA ASP A 2 43.74 19.25 18.79
C ASP A 2 42.38 19.12 19.50
N ARG A 3 41.46 20.07 19.25
CA ARG A 3 40.06 20.06 19.73
C ARG A 3 39.06 19.79 18.58
N SER A 4 39.44 19.03 17.55
CA SER A 4 38.63 18.85 16.34
C SER A 4 37.69 17.63 16.32
N GLN A 5 37.53 16.88 17.41
CA GLN A 5 36.85 15.57 17.35
C GLN A 5 35.68 15.45 18.34
N ASN A 6 34.63 16.26 18.23
CA ASN A 6 33.40 16.10 19.05
C ASN A 6 32.12 16.73 18.42
N TRP A 7 31.94 16.66 17.09
CA TRP A 7 30.72 17.18 16.44
C TRP A 7 29.92 16.15 15.61
N PHE A 8 30.47 14.98 15.26
CA PHE A 8 29.85 14.11 14.25
C PHE A 8 29.02 12.93 14.75
N LEU A 9 28.47 12.97 15.97
CA LEU A 9 27.62 11.89 16.49
C LEU A 9 26.23 12.35 16.93
N VAL A 10 25.65 13.34 16.24
CA VAL A 10 24.21 13.66 16.38
C VAL A 10 23.60 13.88 15.00
N LEU A 11 23.74 12.92 14.08
CA LEU A 11 23.03 12.99 12.80
C LEU A 11 22.81 11.61 12.18
N ASN A 12 22.27 10.65 12.93
CA ASN A 12 21.83 9.38 12.35
C ASN A 12 20.56 8.83 13.01
N ILE A 13 19.57 9.70 13.14
CA ILE A 13 18.17 9.27 13.19
C ILE A 13 17.41 10.14 12.18
N LEU A 14 17.84 10.08 10.92
CA LEU A 14 17.03 10.60 9.82
C LEU A 14 16.04 9.51 9.44
N PHE A 15 14.88 9.54 10.09
CA PHE A 15 13.57 9.19 9.52
C PHE A 15 13.60 8.03 8.49
N MET A 16 13.64 6.78 8.96
CA MET A 16 13.00 5.67 8.23
C MET A 16 11.47 5.82 8.38
N PHE A 17 10.93 6.96 7.94
CA PHE A 17 9.49 7.05 7.72
C PHE A 17 9.21 6.20 6.48
N PRO A 18 8.38 5.15 6.55
CA PRO A 18 7.95 4.46 5.35
C PRO A 18 7.25 5.49 4.47
N TYR A 19 7.80 5.74 3.29
CA TYR A 19 7.16 6.61 2.31
C TYR A 19 5.90 5.90 1.84
N ILE A 20 4.75 6.27 2.42
CA ILE A 20 3.45 5.76 1.98
C ILE A 20 3.20 6.39 0.61
N GLN A 21 3.51 5.64 -0.46
CA GLN A 21 3.14 6.03 -1.81
C GLN A 21 1.66 5.72 -2.01
N ALA A 22 0.87 6.77 -2.27
CA ALA A 22 -0.45 6.59 -2.84
C ALA A 22 -0.30 6.26 -4.33
N LEU A 23 -0.91 5.15 -4.76
CA LEU A 23 -1.03 4.81 -6.18
C LEU A 23 -2.14 5.69 -6.78
N ASN A 24 -1.76 6.61 -7.68
CA ASN A 24 -2.74 7.38 -8.45
C ASN A 24 -3.14 6.58 -9.69
N LEU A 25 -4.43 6.27 -9.81
CA LEU A 25 -5.01 5.57 -10.96
C LEU A 25 -5.97 6.53 -11.67
N THR A 26 -6.22 6.28 -12.95
CA THR A 26 -7.32 6.93 -13.68
C THR A 26 -8.07 5.83 -14.40
N VAL A 27 -9.32 5.64 -14.01
CA VAL A 27 -10.14 4.50 -14.40
C VAL A 27 -11.56 4.97 -14.71
N GLU A 28 -12.24 4.23 -15.57
CA GLU A 28 -13.64 4.53 -15.90
C GLU A 28 -14.59 4.05 -14.80
N CYS A 29 -15.67 4.79 -14.58
CA CYS A 29 -16.77 4.37 -13.72
C CYS A 29 -17.40 3.07 -14.21
N TRP A 30 -17.89 2.27 -13.25
CA TRP A 30 -18.58 1.00 -13.44
C TRP A 30 -17.80 -0.08 -14.20
N ASN A 31 -16.51 0.15 -14.43
CA ASN A 31 -15.60 -0.82 -15.00
C ASN A 31 -14.82 -1.53 -13.90
N LEU A 32 -14.51 -2.80 -14.13
CA LEU A 32 -13.71 -3.59 -13.21
C LEU A 32 -12.27 -3.08 -13.21
N VAL A 33 -11.78 -2.75 -12.03
CA VAL A 33 -10.38 -2.45 -11.74
C VAL A 33 -9.81 -3.57 -10.88
N GLU A 34 -8.66 -4.10 -11.28
CA GLU A 34 -7.94 -5.14 -10.54
C GLU A 34 -6.53 -4.64 -10.18
N ILE A 35 -6.26 -4.55 -8.88
CA ILE A 35 -4.93 -4.25 -8.36
C ILE A 35 -4.29 -5.57 -7.95
N SER A 36 -3.13 -5.89 -8.52
CA SER A 36 -2.32 -7.04 -8.12
C SER A 36 -1.21 -6.60 -7.17
N LEU A 37 -1.08 -7.30 -6.05
CA LEU A 37 -0.06 -7.13 -5.04
C LEU A 37 0.77 -8.41 -4.96
N ASN A 38 2.08 -8.25 -4.75
CA ASN A 38 2.98 -9.35 -4.46
C ASN A 38 3.31 -9.36 -2.97
N ALA A 39 3.15 -10.51 -2.32
CA ALA A 39 3.50 -10.67 -0.92
C ALA A 39 5.02 -10.57 -0.72
N ALA A 40 5.46 -9.70 0.19
CA ALA A 40 6.87 -9.65 0.60
C ALA A 40 7.27 -10.84 1.50
N GLY A 41 6.28 -11.43 2.20
CA GLY A 41 6.46 -12.62 3.03
C GLY A 41 6.05 -13.90 2.31
N ASN A 42 6.50 -15.04 2.83
CA ASN A 42 6.07 -16.36 2.40
C ASN A 42 5.08 -16.95 3.40
N TYR A 43 3.86 -17.24 2.95
CA TYR A 43 2.78 -17.73 3.80
C TYR A 43 2.43 -19.18 3.41
N SER A 44 2.43 -20.09 4.38
CA SER A 44 2.15 -21.51 4.12
C SER A 44 0.67 -21.79 3.86
N ARG A 45 -0.23 -21.04 4.49
CA ARG A 45 -1.68 -21.13 4.27
C ARG A 45 -2.22 -19.72 4.04
N PRO A 46 -1.93 -19.09 2.87
CA PRO A 46 -2.18 -17.67 2.64
C PRO A 46 -3.60 -17.22 2.98
N TYR A 47 -4.61 -17.99 2.56
CA TYR A 47 -6.02 -17.69 2.83
C TYR A 47 -6.42 -17.72 4.31
N ILE A 48 -5.65 -18.41 5.16
CA ILE A 48 -5.90 -18.53 6.60
C ILE A 48 -5.00 -17.57 7.39
N ASP A 49 -3.73 -17.48 6.99
CA ASP A 49 -2.70 -16.77 7.73
C ASP A 49 -2.78 -15.24 7.51
N VAL A 50 -3.52 -14.78 6.49
CA VAL A 50 -3.76 -13.36 6.20
C VAL A 50 -5.26 -13.13 6.02
N ASP A 51 -5.90 -12.58 7.04
CA ASP A 51 -7.35 -12.39 7.14
C ASP A 51 -7.81 -10.94 6.92
N ASP A 52 -6.92 -9.95 7.09
CA ASP A 52 -7.27 -8.52 7.06
C ASP A 52 -6.56 -7.70 5.97
N LEU A 53 -6.34 -8.28 4.78
CA LEU A 53 -5.90 -7.49 3.63
C LEU A 53 -7.04 -6.59 3.16
N ARG A 54 -6.87 -5.26 3.30
CA ARG A 54 -7.83 -4.25 2.82
C ARG A 54 -7.12 -3.13 2.09
N ALA A 55 -7.80 -2.57 1.09
CA ALA A 55 -7.37 -1.32 0.45
C ALA A 55 -8.42 -0.24 0.65
N THR A 56 -7.96 0.94 1.03
CA THR A 56 -8.79 2.15 1.08
C THR A 56 -8.51 2.96 -0.17
N LEU A 57 -9.55 3.11 -0.98
CA LEU A 57 -9.55 3.89 -2.21
C LEU A 57 -10.22 5.23 -1.90
N VAL A 58 -9.62 6.32 -2.36
CA VAL A 58 -10.10 7.69 -2.11
C VAL A 58 -10.20 8.39 -3.44
N SER A 59 -11.40 8.87 -3.79
CA SER A 59 -11.59 9.70 -4.98
C SER A 59 -11.00 11.10 -4.78
N SER A 60 -10.72 11.78 -5.87
CA SER A 60 -10.37 13.20 -5.92
C SER A 60 -11.43 14.11 -5.27
N THR A 61 -12.68 13.66 -5.20
CA THR A 61 -13.79 14.34 -4.53
C THR A 61 -13.90 14.01 -3.03
N GLY A 62 -13.02 13.17 -2.50
CA GLY A 62 -12.95 12.80 -1.07
C GLY A 62 -13.86 11.64 -0.66
N ILE A 63 -14.53 10.97 -1.61
CA ILE A 63 -15.33 9.78 -1.34
C ILE A 63 -14.38 8.61 -1.13
N SER A 64 -14.55 7.87 -0.05
CA SER A 64 -13.72 6.71 0.28
C SER A 64 -14.50 5.40 0.21
N MET A 65 -13.81 4.35 -0.21
CA MET A 65 -14.35 2.99 -0.23
C MET A 65 -13.26 2.01 0.22
N THR A 66 -13.60 1.06 1.10
CA THR A 66 -12.68 0.04 1.58
C THR A 66 -13.04 -1.30 0.99
N MET A 67 -12.10 -1.86 0.22
CA MET A 67 -12.30 -3.13 -0.50
C MET A 67 -11.44 -4.23 0.11
N PRO A 68 -11.99 -5.44 0.32
CA PRO A 68 -11.20 -6.56 0.76
C PRO A 68 -10.26 -7.02 -0.37
N GLY A 69 -9.04 -7.37 0.00
CA GLY A 69 -8.16 -8.15 -0.85
C GLY A 69 -8.45 -9.64 -0.72
N PHE A 70 -8.04 -10.42 -1.71
CA PHE A 70 -8.14 -11.87 -1.70
C PHE A 70 -6.88 -12.50 -2.27
N TRP A 71 -6.57 -13.71 -1.81
CA TRP A 71 -5.45 -14.50 -2.32
C TRP A 71 -5.81 -15.06 -3.69
N ASP A 72 -4.93 -14.86 -4.67
CA ASP A 72 -5.13 -15.30 -6.07
C ASP A 72 -4.17 -16.45 -6.45
N GLY A 73 -3.45 -17.02 -5.48
CA GLY A 73 -2.50 -18.10 -5.72
C GLY A 73 -1.04 -17.66 -5.54
N GLY A 74 -0.19 -18.59 -5.06
CA GLY A 74 1.23 -18.32 -4.82
C GLY A 74 1.43 -17.12 -3.89
N GLN A 75 2.23 -16.14 -4.35
CA GLN A 75 2.50 -14.88 -3.65
C GLN A 75 1.58 -13.73 -4.09
N THR A 76 0.55 -14.02 -4.89
CA THR A 76 -0.29 -13.00 -5.51
C THR A 76 -1.54 -12.75 -4.68
N TRP A 77 -1.80 -11.48 -4.45
CA TRP A 77 -3.01 -10.97 -3.81
C TRP A 77 -3.67 -9.97 -4.73
N LYS A 78 -4.99 -9.90 -4.71
CA LYS A 78 -5.74 -9.00 -5.57
C LYS A 78 -6.79 -8.22 -4.81
N ILE A 79 -7.03 -7.00 -5.26
CA ILE A 79 -8.18 -6.19 -4.87
C ILE A 79 -8.95 -5.89 -6.15
N ARG A 80 -10.27 -6.11 -6.12
CA ARG A 80 -11.17 -5.78 -7.22
C ARG A 80 -12.22 -4.81 -6.77
N PHE A 81 -12.48 -3.80 -7.58
CA PHE A 81 -13.55 -2.85 -7.35
C PHE A 81 -14.04 -2.25 -8.66
N ALA A 82 -15.20 -1.59 -8.61
CA ALA A 82 -15.69 -0.75 -9.69
C ALA A 82 -15.97 0.65 -9.12
N PRO A 83 -15.33 1.71 -9.63
CA PRO A 83 -15.63 3.08 -9.22
C PRO A 83 -17.10 3.40 -9.47
N ILE A 84 -17.77 4.05 -8.52
CA ILE A 84 -19.17 4.51 -8.66
C ILE A 84 -19.29 6.03 -8.83
N VAL A 85 -18.17 6.73 -8.75
CA VAL A 85 -18.07 8.19 -8.87
C VAL A 85 -16.88 8.55 -9.74
N ASP A 86 -17.01 9.62 -10.50
CA ASP A 86 -15.94 10.13 -11.35
C ASP A 86 -14.76 10.61 -10.50
N GLY A 87 -13.54 10.35 -11.00
CA GLY A 87 -12.30 10.86 -10.41
C GLY A 87 -11.70 10.03 -9.29
N ILE A 88 -11.78 8.69 -9.36
CA ILE A 88 -10.90 7.77 -8.61
C ILE A 88 -9.59 7.57 -9.37
#